data_AF-A0A9D9M2E0-F1
#
_entry.id   AF-A0A9D9M2E0-F1
#
_cell.length_a   1.000
_cell.length_b   1.000
_cell.length_c   1.000
_cell.angle_alpha   90.00
_cell.angle_beta   90.00
_cell.angle_gamma   90.00
#
_symmetry.space_group_name_H-M   'P 1'
#
loop_
_entity.id
_entity.type
_entity.pdbx_description
1 polymer ?
#
loop_
_entity_poly.entity_id
_entity_poly.type
_entity_poly.pdbx_seq_one_letter_code
_entity_poly.pdbx_strand_id
1 'polypeptide(L)'
;MQRINMQSLIKKTFLLVFVIVLCILLGSCGESVSYSAAPPSNVISPSYADPSQNLFRFTTAEDLNTTGTVVYYKIYTDESKLHQDRTAIMSKGTDSNYGPRITWMTEQLKYKKMNGEDILIQATNSNRNVEIRLSDETSFTAAIVVAGTQTGIPERFNHQNFNFSNTYYPQSETDFEGTQTSAGPWYVAAFAFSIISENGVSSPQQGPLKYLGCVRISY
;
A
#
# COMPACT_ATOMS: atom_id res chain seq x y z
N MET A 1 -77.80 1.20 -13.17
CA MET A 1 -76.78 1.72 -14.11
C MET A 1 -76.03 2.86 -13.39
N GLN A 2 -74.95 2.54 -12.66
CA GLN A 2 -74.18 3.55 -11.91
C GLN A 2 -73.24 4.30 -12.87
N ARG A 3 -73.46 5.62 -13.03
CA ARG A 3 -72.52 6.49 -13.74
C ARG A 3 -71.27 6.64 -12.89
N ILE A 4 -70.24 5.87 -13.20
CA ILE A 4 -68.91 6.06 -12.62
C ILE A 4 -68.46 7.47 -13.02
N ASN A 5 -68.22 8.30 -12.01
CA ASN A 5 -67.81 9.69 -12.21
C ASN A 5 -66.38 9.70 -12.77
N MET A 6 -66.26 9.84 -14.08
CA MET A 6 -64.99 9.74 -14.84
C MET A 6 -63.91 10.70 -14.29
N GLN A 7 -64.33 11.84 -13.75
CA GLN A 7 -63.47 12.82 -13.06
C GLN A 7 -62.83 12.26 -11.78
N SER A 8 -63.53 11.38 -11.03
CA SER A 8 -63.01 10.74 -9.82
C SER A 8 -61.97 9.67 -10.14
N LEU A 9 -62.15 8.94 -11.24
CA LEU A 9 -61.24 7.89 -11.68
C LEU A 9 -59.90 8.47 -12.16
N ILE A 10 -59.94 9.58 -12.91
CA ILE A 10 -58.74 10.29 -13.40
C ILE A 10 -57.89 10.81 -12.22
N LYS A 11 -58.52 11.42 -11.20
CA LYS A 11 -57.82 11.94 -10.02
C LYS A 11 -57.12 10.83 -9.21
N LYS A 12 -57.79 9.69 -9.02
CA LYS A 12 -57.22 8.53 -8.32
C LYS A 12 -56.05 7.91 -9.09
N THR A 13 -56.16 7.84 -10.42
CA THR A 13 -55.09 7.33 -11.28
C THR A 13 -53.88 8.25 -11.27
N PHE A 14 -54.08 9.56 -11.35
CA PHE A 14 -52.99 10.55 -11.28
C PHE A 14 -52.27 10.52 -9.94
N LEU A 15 -53.01 10.42 -8.83
CA LEU A 15 -52.43 10.29 -7.49
C LEU A 15 -51.59 9.00 -7.36
N LEU A 16 -52.10 7.87 -7.89
CA LEU A 16 -51.37 6.60 -7.87
C LEU A 16 -50.07 6.69 -8.67
N VAL A 17 -50.11 7.25 -9.88
CA VAL A 17 -48.93 7.44 -10.72
C VAL A 17 -47.90 8.36 -10.05
N PHE A 18 -48.37 9.47 -9.45
CA PHE A 18 -47.50 10.39 -8.72
C PHE A 18 -46.81 9.72 -7.53
N VAL A 19 -47.53 8.90 -6.76
CA VAL A 19 -46.95 8.14 -5.64
C VAL A 19 -45.94 7.10 -6.13
N ILE A 20 -46.22 6.39 -7.22
CA ILE A 20 -45.27 5.41 -7.80
C ILE A 20 -43.99 6.09 -8.27
N VAL A 21 -44.09 7.22 -8.99
CA VAL A 21 -42.92 7.99 -9.43
C VAL A 21 -42.11 8.52 -8.24
N LEU A 22 -42.79 9.02 -7.20
CA LEU A 22 -42.13 9.49 -5.98
C LEU A 22 -41.42 8.34 -5.24
N CYS A 23 -42.02 7.15 -5.17
CA CYS A 23 -41.40 5.96 -4.59
C CYS A 23 -40.17 5.49 -5.39
N ILE A 24 -40.17 5.62 -6.72
CA ILE A 24 -39.00 5.28 -7.54
C ILE A 24 -37.88 6.31 -7.34
N LEU A 25 -38.22 7.59 -7.25
CA LEU A 25 -37.23 8.67 -7.01
C LEU A 25 -36.64 8.63 -5.60
N LEU A 26 -37.41 8.22 -4.59
CA LEU A 26 -36.95 8.09 -3.20
C LEU A 26 -36.35 6.70 -2.90
N GLY A 27 -36.64 5.69 -3.71
CA GLY A 27 -36.13 4.32 -3.58
C GLY A 27 -34.76 4.09 -4.20
N SER A 28 -34.23 5.06 -4.96
CA SER A 28 -32.85 5.05 -5.43
C SER A 28 -31.89 5.44 -4.30
N CYS A 29 -31.83 4.63 -3.24
CA CYS A 29 -30.64 4.58 -2.39
C CYS A 29 -29.52 4.05 -3.28
N GLY A 30 -28.68 4.94 -3.81
CA GLY A 30 -27.45 4.56 -4.46
C GLY A 30 -26.65 3.71 -3.48
N GLU A 31 -26.61 2.41 -3.73
CA GLU A 31 -25.87 1.47 -2.91
C GLU A 31 -24.41 1.91 -2.98
N SER A 32 -23.88 2.38 -1.84
CA SER A 32 -22.49 2.79 -1.76
C SER A 32 -21.63 1.54 -1.94
N VAL A 33 -21.14 1.32 -3.16
CA VAL A 33 -20.18 0.26 -3.44
C VAL A 33 -18.96 0.53 -2.57
N SER A 34 -18.75 -0.34 -1.59
CA SER A 34 -17.64 -0.22 -0.64
C SER A 34 -16.49 -1.03 -1.20
N TYR A 35 -15.52 -0.35 -1.80
CA TYR A 35 -14.30 -0.98 -2.25
C TYR A 35 -13.39 -1.26 -1.06
N SER A 36 -13.00 -2.52 -0.89
CA SER A 36 -12.08 -2.94 0.15
C SER A 36 -10.93 -3.71 -0.47
N ALA A 37 -9.71 -3.24 -0.25
CA ALA A 37 -8.51 -4.00 -0.54
C ALA A 37 -8.08 -4.76 0.71
N ALA A 38 -7.59 -5.98 0.53
CA ALA A 38 -6.87 -6.69 1.57
C ALA A 38 -5.40 -6.21 1.62
N PRO A 39 -4.76 -6.23 2.80
CA PRO A 39 -3.33 -6.00 2.88
C PRO A 39 -2.56 -7.15 2.23
N PRO A 40 -1.30 -6.92 1.84
CA PRO A 40 -0.35 -8.00 1.63
C PRO A 40 -0.34 -8.99 2.81
N SER A 41 -0.26 -10.27 2.50
CA SER A 41 -0.36 -11.38 3.45
C SER A 41 0.95 -12.18 3.54
N ASN A 42 0.98 -13.23 4.37
CA ASN A 42 2.12 -14.13 4.54
C ASN A 42 3.47 -13.41 4.72
N VAL A 43 3.46 -12.31 5.49
CA VAL A 43 4.68 -11.58 5.78
C VAL A 43 5.59 -12.44 6.64
N ILE A 44 6.80 -12.70 6.15
CA ILE A 44 7.84 -13.37 6.91
C ILE A 44 8.82 -12.30 7.38
N SER A 45 9.03 -12.19 8.69
CA SER A 45 9.98 -11.23 9.24
C SER A 45 11.40 -11.56 8.77
N PRO A 46 12.15 -10.59 8.24
CA PRO A 46 13.52 -10.81 7.86
C PRO A 46 14.39 -11.15 9.08
N SER A 47 15.51 -11.85 8.84
CA SER A 47 16.53 -12.11 9.85
C SER A 47 17.88 -11.69 9.31
N TYR A 48 18.54 -10.74 9.99
CA TYR A 48 19.90 -10.33 9.65
C TYR A 48 20.98 -11.28 10.21
N ALA A 49 20.60 -12.28 11.01
CA ALA A 49 21.51 -13.34 11.46
C ALA A 49 21.71 -14.43 10.40
N ASP A 50 20.79 -14.53 9.45
CA ASP A 50 20.83 -15.49 8.34
C ASP A 50 20.74 -14.73 7.00
N PRO A 51 21.86 -14.65 6.25
CA PRO A 51 21.89 -14.05 4.92
C PRO A 51 20.76 -14.50 3.98
N SER A 52 20.33 -15.77 4.07
CA SER A 52 19.23 -16.29 3.24
C SER A 52 17.86 -15.69 3.58
N GLN A 53 17.72 -15.12 4.77
CA GLN A 53 16.48 -14.53 5.29
C GLN A 53 16.55 -13.00 5.44
N ASN A 54 17.66 -12.35 5.07
CA ASN A 54 17.80 -10.88 5.09
C ASN A 54 17.13 -10.24 3.86
N LEU A 55 15.83 -10.47 3.70
CA LEU A 55 14.99 -9.92 2.63
C LEU A 55 13.55 -9.73 3.12
N PHE A 56 12.80 -8.83 2.48
CA PHE A 56 11.36 -8.76 2.72
C PHE A 56 10.62 -9.82 1.93
N ARG A 57 9.67 -10.51 2.57
CA ARG A 57 8.84 -11.53 1.93
C ARG A 57 7.38 -11.33 2.30
N PHE A 58 6.52 -11.37 1.30
CA PHE A 58 5.08 -11.29 1.46
C PHE A 58 4.36 -11.85 0.22
N THR A 59 3.05 -12.02 0.33
CA THR A 59 2.16 -12.37 -0.79
C THR A 59 1.27 -11.15 -1.10
N THR A 60 1.14 -10.78 -2.38
CA THR A 60 0.20 -9.73 -2.82
C THR A 60 -1.25 -10.13 -2.55
N ALA A 61 -2.16 -9.16 -2.59
CA ALA A 61 -3.60 -9.37 -2.36
C ALA A 61 -4.41 -8.90 -3.56
N GLU A 62 -4.30 -9.61 -4.67
CA GLU A 62 -4.80 -9.23 -6.00
C GLU A 62 -6.27 -9.60 -6.20
N ASP A 63 -6.81 -10.48 -5.36
CA ASP A 63 -8.16 -11.05 -5.48
C ASP A 63 -9.32 -10.04 -5.23
N LEU A 64 -9.03 -8.75 -5.01
CA LEU A 64 -9.98 -7.71 -4.61
C LEU A 64 -9.90 -6.43 -5.46
N ASN A 65 -9.82 -6.55 -6.80
CA ASN A 65 -9.79 -5.42 -7.75
C ASN A 65 -8.71 -4.38 -7.45
N THR A 66 -7.57 -4.83 -6.93
CA THR A 66 -6.42 -3.95 -6.71
C THR A 66 -5.75 -3.64 -8.04
N THR A 67 -5.15 -2.46 -8.19
CA THR A 67 -4.28 -2.17 -9.34
C THR A 67 -2.81 -2.46 -9.08
N GLY A 68 -2.45 -2.73 -7.82
CA GLY A 68 -1.17 -3.31 -7.49
C GLY A 68 -0.78 -3.11 -6.04
N THR A 69 0.47 -3.41 -5.73
CA THR A 69 1.07 -3.20 -4.41
C THR A 69 2.15 -2.13 -4.45
N VAL A 70 2.09 -1.21 -3.50
CA VAL A 70 3.14 -0.20 -3.24
C VAL A 70 3.95 -0.63 -2.04
N VAL A 71 5.26 -0.41 -2.12
CA VAL A 71 6.18 -0.60 -1.00
C VAL A 71 6.85 0.72 -0.68
N TYR A 72 6.73 1.15 0.58
CA TYR A 72 7.46 2.28 1.13
C TYR A 72 8.60 1.79 2.01
N TYR A 73 9.70 2.53 2.05
CA TYR A 73 10.84 2.26 2.89
C TYR A 73 11.39 3.51 3.57
N LYS A 74 12.16 3.29 4.65
CA LYS A 74 13.01 4.30 5.29
C LYS A 74 14.25 3.62 5.86
N ILE A 75 15.38 4.32 5.80
CA ILE A 75 16.69 3.87 6.26
C ILE A 75 16.99 4.52 7.61
N TYR A 76 17.47 3.73 8.56
CA TYR A 76 17.74 4.12 9.94
C TYR A 76 19.16 3.75 10.35
N THR A 77 19.76 4.59 11.19
CA THR A 77 21.01 4.28 11.89
C THR A 77 20.77 3.66 13.28
N ASP A 78 19.58 3.85 13.85
CA ASP A 78 19.17 3.29 15.14
C ASP A 78 17.90 2.41 15.00
N GLU A 79 18.02 1.14 15.37
CA GLU A 79 16.91 0.17 15.40
C GLU A 79 15.82 0.55 16.42
N SER A 80 16.19 1.18 17.54
CA SER A 80 15.23 1.66 18.54
C SER A 80 14.33 2.75 17.97
N LYS A 81 14.92 3.68 17.21
CA LYS A 81 14.19 4.75 16.52
C LYS A 81 13.23 4.18 15.47
N LEU A 82 13.67 3.18 14.70
CA LEU A 82 12.82 2.45 13.76
C LEU A 82 11.58 1.86 14.46
N HIS A 83 11.76 1.21 15.61
CA HIS A 83 10.64 0.62 16.35
C HIS A 83 9.68 1.67 16.94
N GLN A 84 10.20 2.83 17.38
CA GLN A 84 9.38 3.95 17.81
C GLN A 84 8.52 4.49 16.66
N ASP A 85 9.12 4.71 15.49
CA ASP A 85 8.42 5.20 14.31
C ASP A 85 7.37 4.21 13.83
N ARG A 86 7.69 2.91 13.78
CA ARG A 86 6.72 1.85 13.48
C ARG A 86 5.51 1.94 14.41
N THR A 87 5.74 2.05 15.72
CA THR A 87 4.66 2.14 16.71
C THR A 87 3.81 3.38 16.49
N ALA A 88 4.45 4.52 16.23
CA ALA A 88 3.78 5.77 15.94
C ALA A 88 2.96 5.73 14.64
N ILE A 89 3.44 5.07 13.59
CA ILE A 89 2.70 4.84 12.33
C ILE A 89 1.46 3.98 12.62
N MET A 90 1.63 2.84 13.29
CA MET A 90 0.53 1.91 13.56
C MET A 90 -0.55 2.52 14.46
N SER A 91 -0.21 3.52 15.27
CA SER A 91 -1.18 4.27 16.09
C SER A 91 -1.94 5.36 15.32
N LYS A 92 -1.68 5.57 14.03
CA LYS A 92 -2.42 6.54 13.19
C LYS A 92 -3.51 5.84 12.38
N GLY A 93 -4.63 6.56 12.20
CA GLY A 93 -5.79 6.11 11.43
C GLY A 93 -6.59 5.02 12.14
N THR A 94 -7.49 4.39 11.38
CA THR A 94 -8.29 3.23 11.81
C THR A 94 -8.21 2.15 10.74
N ASP A 95 -8.66 0.93 11.07
CA ASP A 95 -8.74 -0.18 10.11
C ASP A 95 -9.81 0.03 9.01
N SER A 96 -10.53 1.16 9.05
CA SER A 96 -11.46 1.59 8.01
C SER A 96 -10.97 2.83 7.25
N ASN A 97 -9.89 3.48 7.72
CA ASN A 97 -9.34 4.68 7.11
C ASN A 97 -7.81 4.74 7.29
N TYR A 98 -7.11 4.25 6.26
CA TYR A 98 -5.66 4.11 6.24
C TYR A 98 -4.92 5.36 5.73
N GLY A 99 -5.64 6.28 5.04
CA GLY A 99 -5.06 7.50 4.48
C GLY A 99 -4.22 8.28 5.49
N PRO A 100 -4.73 8.60 6.70
CA PRO A 100 -3.96 9.30 7.73
C PRO A 100 -2.65 8.59 8.13
N ARG A 101 -2.64 7.25 8.11
CA ARG A 101 -1.44 6.46 8.43
C ARG A 101 -0.38 6.64 7.35
N ILE A 102 -0.77 6.54 6.09
CA ILE A 102 0.14 6.68 4.95
C ILE A 102 0.61 8.12 4.83
N THR A 103 -0.28 9.11 4.93
CA THR A 103 0.07 10.55 4.97
C THR A 103 1.08 10.85 6.07
N TRP A 104 0.88 10.36 7.29
CA TRP A 104 1.86 10.55 8.38
C TRP A 104 3.21 9.92 8.04
N MET A 105 3.21 8.67 7.55
CA MET A 105 4.41 7.94 7.16
C MET A 105 5.21 8.67 6.06
N THR A 106 4.55 9.20 5.04
CA THR A 106 5.20 9.85 3.90
C THR A 106 5.54 11.31 4.16
N GLU A 107 4.67 12.07 4.81
CA GLU A 107 4.84 13.51 4.99
C GLU A 107 5.59 13.87 6.27
N GLN A 108 5.40 13.13 7.37
CA GLN A 108 6.06 13.44 8.64
C GLN A 108 7.34 12.63 8.80
N LEU A 109 7.26 11.33 8.56
CA LEU A 109 8.41 10.43 8.72
C LEU A 109 9.24 10.28 7.43
N LYS A 110 8.78 10.83 6.30
CA LYS A 110 9.52 10.92 5.04
C LYS A 110 9.92 9.57 4.44
N TYR A 111 9.08 8.54 4.61
CA TYR A 111 9.24 7.28 3.88
C TYR A 111 9.12 7.51 2.37
N LYS A 112 9.86 6.72 1.57
CA LYS A 112 9.90 6.81 0.10
C LYS A 112 9.38 5.55 -0.56
N LYS A 113 8.84 5.69 -1.77
CA LYS A 113 8.44 4.55 -2.60
C LYS A 113 9.69 3.81 -3.07
N MET A 114 9.66 2.50 -2.98
CA MET A 114 10.70 1.64 -3.52
C MET A 114 10.72 1.74 -5.04
N ASN A 115 11.91 1.85 -5.63
CA ASN A 115 12.15 2.05 -7.07
C ASN A 115 11.59 3.35 -7.65
N GLY A 116 11.10 4.28 -6.82
CA GLY A 116 10.49 5.53 -7.30
C GLY A 116 9.16 5.35 -8.04
N GLU A 117 8.71 4.12 -8.25
CA GLU A 117 7.49 3.77 -8.96
C GLU A 117 6.25 4.02 -8.13
N ASP A 118 5.16 4.43 -8.78
CA ASP A 118 3.88 4.64 -8.11
C ASP A 118 3.27 3.34 -7.60
N ILE A 119 3.50 2.24 -8.34
CA ILE A 119 3.10 0.88 -8.03
C ILE A 119 4.30 -0.03 -8.30
N LEU A 120 4.81 -0.69 -7.25
CA LEU A 120 5.95 -1.59 -7.38
C LEU A 120 5.57 -2.90 -8.07
N ILE A 121 4.41 -3.45 -7.69
CA ILE A 121 3.92 -4.75 -8.16
C ILE A 121 2.56 -4.55 -8.82
N GLN A 122 2.53 -4.45 -10.14
CA GLN A 122 1.29 -4.29 -10.92
C GLN A 122 0.37 -5.48 -10.72
N ALA A 123 -0.93 -5.26 -10.49
CA ALA A 123 -1.87 -6.36 -10.28
C ALA A 123 -2.02 -7.26 -11.52
N THR A 124 -2.29 -8.53 -11.24
CA THR A 124 -2.66 -9.59 -12.17
C THR A 124 -3.96 -10.25 -11.66
N ASN A 125 -4.23 -11.48 -12.06
CA ASN A 125 -5.42 -12.24 -11.69
C ASN A 125 -5.20 -13.23 -10.53
N SER A 126 -4.04 -13.22 -9.88
CA SER A 126 -3.74 -14.13 -8.78
C SER A 126 -2.71 -13.56 -7.82
N ASN A 127 -2.83 -13.87 -6.54
CA ASN A 127 -1.84 -13.54 -5.53
C ASN A 127 -0.46 -14.11 -5.89
N ARG A 128 0.59 -13.30 -5.71
CA ARG A 128 1.98 -13.65 -6.04
C ARG A 128 2.88 -13.45 -4.83
N ASN A 129 3.82 -14.38 -4.68
CA ASN A 129 4.88 -14.22 -3.69
C ASN A 129 5.89 -13.18 -4.19
N VAL A 130 6.28 -12.29 -3.29
CA VAL A 130 7.23 -11.21 -3.53
C VAL A 130 8.39 -11.36 -2.57
N GLU A 131 9.59 -11.28 -3.11
CA GLU A 131 10.84 -11.33 -2.38
C GLU A 131 11.67 -10.10 -2.78
N ILE A 132 12.08 -9.30 -1.81
CA ILE A 132 12.82 -8.05 -2.03
C ILE A 132 14.10 -8.10 -1.20
N ARG A 133 15.23 -8.28 -1.89
CA ARG A 133 16.55 -8.22 -1.28
C ARG A 133 17.24 -6.92 -1.66
N LEU A 134 17.66 -6.15 -0.66
CA LEU A 134 18.19 -4.81 -0.86
C LEU A 134 19.70 -4.79 -1.17
N SER A 135 20.48 -5.73 -0.67
CA SER A 135 21.93 -5.74 -0.84
C SER A 135 22.44 -7.08 -1.36
N ASP A 136 23.54 -7.03 -2.10
CA ASP A 136 24.31 -8.21 -2.44
C ASP A 136 24.96 -8.79 -1.17
N GLU A 137 24.86 -10.10 -1.02
CA GLU A 137 25.50 -10.92 0.00
C GLU A 137 26.20 -12.09 -0.72
N THR A 138 27.14 -12.77 -0.06
CA THR A 138 28.10 -13.71 -0.70
C THR A 138 27.48 -14.69 -1.72
N SER A 139 26.26 -15.15 -1.51
CA SER A 139 25.54 -16.05 -2.43
C SER A 139 24.16 -15.57 -2.85
N PHE A 140 23.80 -14.32 -2.53
CA PHE A 140 22.47 -13.77 -2.78
C PHE A 140 22.59 -12.36 -3.35
N THR A 141 22.00 -12.10 -4.51
CA THR A 141 22.08 -10.79 -5.18
C THR A 141 20.86 -9.93 -4.87
N ALA A 142 21.04 -8.62 -4.79
CA ALA A 142 19.96 -7.65 -4.68
C ALA A 142 19.00 -7.79 -5.87
N ALA A 143 17.73 -8.05 -5.59
CA ALA A 143 16.70 -8.27 -6.60
C ALA A 143 15.30 -8.10 -6.02
N ILE A 144 14.37 -7.74 -6.90
CA ILE A 144 12.93 -7.87 -6.68
C ILE A 144 12.48 -9.08 -7.49
N VAL A 145 11.99 -10.10 -6.80
CA VAL A 145 11.50 -11.34 -7.40
C VAL A 145 10.01 -11.46 -7.13
N VAL A 146 9.23 -11.62 -8.19
CA VAL A 146 7.77 -11.75 -8.14
C VAL A 146 7.39 -13.05 -8.81
N ALA A 147 6.71 -13.93 -8.08
CA ALA A 147 6.35 -15.27 -8.54
C ALA A 147 7.55 -16.04 -9.13
N GLY A 148 8.73 -15.89 -8.53
CA GLY A 148 9.96 -16.55 -8.99
C GLY A 148 10.68 -15.88 -10.16
N THR A 149 10.12 -14.82 -10.74
CA THR A 149 10.77 -14.05 -11.82
C THR A 149 11.38 -12.77 -11.27
N GLN A 150 12.64 -12.49 -11.60
CA GLN A 150 13.24 -11.19 -11.28
C GLN A 150 12.58 -10.10 -12.13
N THR A 151 11.96 -9.12 -11.48
CA THR A 151 11.24 -8.02 -12.14
C THR A 151 12.01 -6.70 -12.09
N GLY A 152 13.04 -6.62 -11.24
CA GLY A 152 13.86 -5.42 -11.12
C GLY A 152 14.96 -5.59 -10.08
N ILE A 153 15.76 -4.53 -9.94
CA ILE A 153 16.73 -4.35 -8.87
C ILE A 153 16.15 -3.29 -7.93
N PRO A 154 16.26 -3.43 -6.60
CA PRO A 154 15.78 -2.40 -5.70
C PRO A 154 16.68 -1.17 -5.76
N GLU A 155 16.05 -0.05 -6.09
CA GLU A 155 16.65 1.25 -6.35
C GLU A 155 16.09 2.32 -5.42
N ARG A 156 16.98 3.19 -4.94
CA ARG A 156 16.59 4.44 -4.28
C ARG A 156 16.42 5.49 -5.37
N PHE A 157 15.38 6.32 -5.35
CA PHE A 157 15.19 7.26 -6.45
C PHE A 157 16.17 8.45 -6.36
N ASN A 158 17.18 8.43 -7.25
CA ASN A 158 18.32 9.36 -7.47
C ASN A 158 19.24 9.60 -6.25
N HIS A 159 19.83 8.60 -5.58
CA HIS A 159 20.99 7.85 -6.15
C HIS A 159 21.29 6.46 -5.53
N GLN A 160 21.32 5.38 -6.32
CA GLN A 160 20.21 4.89 -7.13
C GLN A 160 19.97 3.39 -6.83
N ASN A 161 20.49 2.87 -5.72
CA ASN A 161 20.49 1.45 -5.37
C ASN A 161 20.62 1.33 -3.84
N PHE A 162 20.23 0.20 -3.29
CA PHE A 162 20.53 -0.15 -1.90
C PHE A 162 21.91 -0.80 -1.73
N ASN A 163 22.76 -0.73 -2.76
CA ASN A 163 24.16 -1.15 -2.69
C ASN A 163 25.00 0.02 -2.16
N PHE A 164 25.32 -0.03 -0.87
CA PHE A 164 26.18 0.94 -0.22
C PHE A 164 27.62 0.46 -0.27
N SER A 165 28.50 1.31 -0.79
CA SER A 165 29.93 1.04 -0.85
C SER A 165 30.70 2.17 -0.15
N ASN A 166 32.02 2.04 -0.09
CA ASN A 166 32.90 2.98 0.59
C ASN A 166 32.77 4.44 0.11
N THR A 167 32.21 4.64 -1.07
CA THR A 167 32.00 5.93 -1.73
C THR A 167 30.54 6.37 -1.77
N TYR A 168 29.58 5.50 -1.46
CA TYR A 168 28.15 5.77 -1.51
C TYR A 168 27.46 5.37 -0.20
N TYR A 169 27.42 6.32 0.75
CA TYR A 169 26.55 6.24 1.93
C TYR A 169 25.15 6.78 1.56
N PRO A 170 24.09 6.46 2.34
CA PRO A 170 22.83 7.17 2.20
C PRO A 170 23.09 8.64 2.54
N GLN A 171 23.14 9.52 1.53
CA GLN A 171 23.32 10.95 1.75
C GLN A 171 22.15 11.49 2.61
N SER A 172 22.19 12.77 3.01
CA SER A 172 21.13 13.46 3.78
C SER A 172 19.79 13.53 3.01
N GLU A 173 19.29 12.38 2.60
CA GLU A 173 18.02 12.16 1.94
C GLU A 173 16.93 12.12 2.99
N THR A 174 15.74 12.50 2.59
CA THR A 174 14.62 12.64 3.52
C THR A 174 14.21 11.30 4.14
N ASP A 175 14.44 10.19 3.44
CA ASP A 175 14.23 8.81 3.87
C ASP A 175 15.39 8.21 4.66
N PHE A 176 16.46 8.96 4.91
CA PHE A 176 17.54 8.53 5.79
C PHE A 176 17.43 9.22 7.15
N GLU A 177 17.49 8.43 8.21
CA GLU A 177 17.58 8.86 9.59
C GLU A 177 19.01 8.58 10.09
N GLY A 178 19.87 9.60 9.99
CA GLY A 178 21.29 9.49 10.28
C GLY A 178 22.09 10.72 9.83
N THR A 179 23.40 10.64 9.99
CA THR A 179 24.37 11.67 9.56
C THR A 179 25.35 11.11 8.54
N GLN A 180 26.07 11.98 7.83
CA GLN A 180 27.15 11.57 6.89
C GLN A 180 28.29 10.81 7.58
N THR A 181 28.39 10.89 8.91
CA THR A 181 29.39 10.18 9.73
C THR A 181 28.86 8.91 10.38
N SER A 182 27.59 8.57 10.14
CA SER A 182 26.98 7.36 10.71
C SER A 182 27.57 6.13 10.03
N ALA A 183 28.61 5.56 10.65
CA ALA A 183 29.11 4.25 10.30
C ALA A 183 28.02 3.21 10.63
N GLY A 184 27.74 2.31 9.68
CA GLY A 184 26.71 1.28 9.84
C GLY A 184 26.92 0.35 11.06
N PRO A 185 25.99 -0.58 11.32
CA PRO A 185 24.98 -1.07 10.37
C PRO A 185 23.80 -0.11 10.17
N TRP A 186 23.20 -0.16 8.98
CA TRP A 186 21.95 0.54 8.69
C TRP A 186 20.78 -0.45 8.64
N TYR A 187 19.61 0.01 9.05
CA TYR A 187 18.39 -0.76 9.08
C TYR A 187 17.39 -0.17 8.10
N VAL A 188 16.78 -0.99 7.25
CA VAL A 188 15.72 -0.55 6.36
C VAL A 188 14.41 -1.16 6.80
N ALA A 189 13.47 -0.30 7.21
CA ALA A 189 12.09 -0.70 7.46
C ALA A 189 11.28 -0.55 6.18
N ALA A 190 10.40 -1.52 5.92
CA ALA A 190 9.46 -1.42 4.81
C ALA A 190 8.02 -1.66 5.23
N PHE A 191 7.11 -0.98 4.55
CA PHE A 191 5.67 -1.17 4.64
C PHE A 191 5.10 -1.37 3.24
N ALA A 192 4.08 -2.20 3.11
CA ALA A 192 3.38 -2.41 1.85
C ALA A 192 1.87 -2.28 2.02
N PHE A 193 1.20 -1.85 0.96
CA PHE A 193 -0.26 -1.83 0.88
C PHE A 193 -0.71 -1.99 -0.58
N SER A 194 -1.92 -2.48 -0.75
CA SER A 194 -2.56 -2.61 -2.05
C SER A 194 -3.23 -1.28 -2.44
N ILE A 195 -3.12 -0.88 -3.71
CA ILE A 195 -3.87 0.25 -4.27
C ILE A 195 -5.12 -0.28 -4.95
N ILE A 196 -6.23 0.44 -4.77
CA ILE A 196 -7.46 0.26 -5.51
C ILE A 196 -7.57 1.44 -6.49
N SER A 197 -7.70 1.15 -7.78
CA SER A 197 -8.18 2.18 -8.72
C SER A 197 -9.20 1.56 -9.65
N GLU A 198 -10.47 1.84 -9.39
CA GLU A 198 -11.57 1.51 -10.31
C GLU A 198 -12.01 2.73 -11.12
N ASN A 199 -12.55 2.45 -12.31
CA ASN A 199 -13.19 3.42 -13.18
C ASN A 199 -14.33 4.14 -12.43
N GLY A 200 -14.16 5.44 -12.17
CA GLY A 200 -15.17 6.27 -11.49
C GLY A 200 -14.79 6.72 -10.09
N VAL A 201 -13.70 6.22 -9.51
CA VAL A 201 -13.12 6.79 -8.29
C VAL A 201 -12.12 7.88 -8.70
N SER A 202 -12.34 9.11 -8.26
CA SER A 202 -11.53 10.28 -8.65
C SER A 202 -10.09 10.25 -8.12
N SER A 203 -9.78 9.39 -7.14
CA SER A 203 -8.46 9.20 -6.56
C SER A 203 -8.22 7.74 -6.19
N PRO A 204 -7.01 7.18 -6.42
CA PRO A 204 -6.68 5.83 -5.98
C PRO A 204 -6.89 5.67 -4.46
N GLN A 205 -7.64 4.65 -4.05
CA GLN A 205 -7.85 4.37 -2.64
C GLN A 205 -6.74 3.46 -2.11
N GLN A 206 -6.27 3.76 -0.92
CA GLN A 206 -5.17 3.05 -0.28
C GLN A 206 -5.73 1.97 0.64
N GLY A 207 -5.27 0.73 0.44
CA GLY A 207 -5.62 -0.39 1.28
C GLY A 207 -4.91 -0.41 2.64
N PRO A 208 -5.16 -1.46 3.43
CA PRO A 208 -4.56 -1.61 4.75
C PRO A 208 -3.04 -1.71 4.69
N LEU A 209 -2.35 -0.89 5.50
CA LEU A 209 -0.89 -0.86 5.56
C LEU A 209 -0.33 -2.04 6.36
N LYS A 210 0.61 -2.77 5.78
CA LYS A 210 1.29 -3.92 6.39
C LYS A 210 2.76 -3.62 6.60
N TYR A 211 3.26 -3.84 7.82
CA TYR A 211 4.70 -3.80 8.10
C TYR A 211 5.38 -5.07 7.60
N LEU A 212 6.46 -4.94 6.84
CA LEU A 212 7.20 -6.06 6.25
C LEU A 212 8.38 -6.53 7.11
N GLY A 213 8.76 -5.78 8.14
CA GLY A 213 9.94 -6.05 8.96
C GLY A 213 11.07 -5.05 8.71
N CYS A 214 12.27 -5.41 9.17
CA CYS A 214 13.49 -4.67 8.92
C CYS A 214 14.58 -5.60 8.37
N VAL A 215 15.31 -5.13 7.36
CA VAL A 215 16.53 -5.78 6.88
C VAL A 215 17.74 -4.96 7.32
N ARG A 216 18.87 -5.63 7.52
CA ARG A 216 20.13 -4.95 7.83
C ARG A 216 20.94 -4.85 6.56
N ILE A 217 21.47 -3.66 6.28
CA ILE A 217 22.41 -3.46 5.19
C ILE A 217 23.76 -3.11 5.81
N SER A 218 24.76 -3.89 5.42
CA SER A 218 26.13 -3.73 5.92
C SER A 218 26.96 -2.94 4.91
N TYR A 219 27.94 -2.22 5.44
CA TYR A 219 29.04 -1.61 4.70
C TYR A 219 30.10 -2.66 4.39
#